data_AF-A0A3B1AF94-F1
#
_entry.id   AF-A0A3B1AF94-F1
#
_cell.length_a   1.000
_cell.length_b   1.000
_cell.length_c   1.000
_cell.angle_alpha   90.00
_cell.angle_beta   90.00
_cell.angle_gamma   90.00
#
_symmetry.space_group_name_H-M   'P 1'
#
loop_
_entity.id
_entity.type
_entity.pdbx_description
1 polymer ?
#
loop_
_entity_poly.entity_id
_entity_poly.type
_entity_poly.pdbx_seq_one_letter_code
_entity_poly.pdbx_strand_id
1 'polypeptide(L)'
;MKIDSLKKRLNRDRPMTSITLRIPDDVVDDLKRIAPILGFSGYQPLIRAYVGQGLRKDLEHLDSDKVSALVSSLKRHGVSDDVIEEALTEAMRGQV
;
A
#
# COMPACT_ATOMS: atom_id res chain seq x y z
N MET A 1 5.05 -0.93 -5.70
CA MET A 1 4.30 -2.20 -5.48
C MET A 1 4.83 -3.39 -6.31
N LYS A 2 4.94 -4.59 -5.71
CA LYS A 2 5.32 -5.85 -6.40
C LYS A 2 4.18 -6.41 -7.27
N ILE A 3 4.47 -6.98 -8.44
CA ILE A 3 3.48 -7.50 -9.42
C ILE A 3 2.49 -8.50 -8.80
N ASP A 4 2.94 -9.38 -7.91
CA ASP A 4 2.06 -10.38 -7.27
C ASP A 4 1.03 -9.76 -6.33
N SER A 5 1.37 -8.65 -5.67
CA SER A 5 0.43 -7.90 -4.83
C SER A 5 -0.66 -7.25 -5.67
N LEU A 6 -0.34 -6.85 -6.90
CA LEU A 6 -1.30 -6.30 -7.86
C LEU A 6 -2.25 -7.39 -8.37
N LYS A 7 -1.72 -8.56 -8.75
CA LYS A 7 -2.53 -9.73 -9.18
C LYS A 7 -3.57 -10.12 -8.11
N LYS A 8 -3.17 -10.23 -6.84
CA LYS A 8 -4.09 -10.50 -5.73
C LYS A 8 -5.19 -9.44 -5.60
N ARG A 9 -4.88 -8.18 -5.85
CA ARG A 9 -5.81 -7.06 -5.72
C ARG A 9 -6.78 -6.93 -6.88
N LEU A 10 -6.39 -7.36 -8.07
CA LEU A 10 -7.23 -7.39 -9.28
C LEU A 10 -8.19 -8.58 -9.29
N ASN A 11 -7.96 -9.61 -8.47
CA ASN A 11 -8.89 -10.71 -8.32
C ASN A 11 -10.24 -10.19 -7.76
N ARG A 12 -11.31 -10.36 -8.56
CA ARG A 12 -12.67 -9.95 -8.22
C ARG A 12 -13.28 -10.81 -7.11
N ASP A 13 -12.91 -12.09 -7.05
CA ASP A 13 -13.44 -13.07 -6.10
C ASP A 13 -12.59 -13.21 -4.83
N ARG A 14 -11.81 -12.16 -4.51
CA ARG A 14 -11.00 -12.17 -3.30
C ARG A 14 -11.89 -12.23 -2.05
N PRO A 15 -11.54 -13.02 -1.02
CA PRO A 15 -12.32 -13.12 0.19
C PRO A 15 -12.46 -11.76 0.88
N MET A 16 -13.65 -11.47 1.40
CA MET A 16 -13.94 -10.26 2.15
C MET A 16 -14.28 -10.61 3.59
N THR A 17 -13.76 -9.82 4.52
CA THR A 17 -14.10 -9.90 5.95
C THR A 17 -14.98 -8.71 6.31
N SER A 18 -16.14 -9.00 6.91
CA SER A 18 -17.01 -7.96 7.45
C SER A 18 -16.38 -7.36 8.72
N ILE A 19 -16.34 -6.04 8.79
CA ILE A 19 -15.89 -5.29 9.96
C ILE A 19 -16.99 -4.34 10.41
N THR A 20 -17.11 -4.12 11.71
CA THR A 20 -18.01 -3.12 12.30
C THR A 20 -17.17 -1.93 12.77
N LEU A 21 -17.48 -0.73 12.27
CA LEU A 21 -16.80 0.51 12.61
C LEU A 21 -17.84 1.59 12.95
N ARG A 22 -17.60 2.33 14.03
CA ARG A 22 -18.37 3.56 14.33
C ARG A 22 -17.72 4.73 13.62
N ILE A 23 -18.52 5.53 12.93
CA ILE A 23 -18.11 6.74 12.21
C ILE A 23 -19.08 7.86 12.63
N PRO A 24 -18.61 9.10 12.83
CA PRO A 24 -19.49 10.24 13.08
C PRO A 24 -20.56 10.41 12.00
N ASP A 25 -21.77 10.83 12.38
CA ASP A 25 -22.91 10.93 11.47
C ASP A 25 -22.66 11.95 10.34
N ASP A 26 -22.04 13.08 10.65
CA ASP A 26 -21.66 14.11 9.68
C ASP A 26 -20.71 13.57 8.61
N VAL A 27 -19.75 12.73 9.00
CA VAL A 27 -18.82 12.07 8.07
C VAL A 27 -19.57 11.08 7.18
N VAL A 28 -20.55 10.34 7.71
CA VAL A 28 -21.37 9.42 6.92
C VAL A 28 -22.18 10.19 5.87
N ASP A 29 -22.72 11.35 6.23
CA ASP A 29 -23.49 12.18 5.31
C ASP A 29 -22.62 12.81 4.22
N ASP A 30 -21.42 13.28 4.55
CA ASP A 30 -20.44 13.73 3.56
C ASP A 30 -20.05 12.59 2.60
N LEU A 31 -19.81 11.38 3.11
CA LEU A 31 -19.50 10.22 2.28
C LEU A 31 -20.64 9.87 1.32
N LYS A 32 -21.91 9.94 1.78
CA LYS A 32 -23.08 9.75 0.90
C LYS A 32 -23.15 10.82 -0.18
N ARG A 33 -22.85 12.07 0.15
CA ARG A 33 -22.88 13.20 -0.78
C ARG A 33 -21.81 13.08 -1.86
N ILE A 34 -20.58 12.74 -1.51
CA ILE A 34 -19.47 12.73 -2.46
C ILE A 34 -19.34 11.42 -3.27
N ALA A 35 -19.84 10.30 -2.75
CA ALA A 35 -19.79 9.01 -3.46
C ALA A 35 -20.30 9.07 -4.91
N PRO A 36 -21.51 9.59 -5.21
CA PRO A 36 -22.00 9.65 -6.58
C PRO A 36 -21.20 10.64 -7.44
N ILE A 37 -20.75 11.76 -6.85
CA ILE A 37 -19.92 12.76 -7.54
C ILE A 37 -18.59 12.15 -8.01
N LEU A 38 -18.04 11.24 -7.21
CA LEU A 38 -16.80 10.51 -7.51
C LEU A 38 -17.04 9.22 -8.31
N GLY A 39 -18.27 8.94 -8.77
CA GLY A 39 -18.60 7.79 -9.59
C GLY A 39 -18.72 6.45 -8.84
N PHE A 40 -18.87 6.48 -7.51
CA PHE A 40 -19.12 5.29 -6.70
C PHE A 40 -20.62 5.03 -6.56
N SER A 41 -21.00 3.75 -6.50
CA SER A 41 -22.40 3.33 -6.27
C SER A 41 -22.92 3.62 -4.86
N GLY A 42 -22.07 4.08 -3.94
CA GLY A 42 -22.43 4.46 -2.58
C GLY A 42 -21.21 4.69 -1.68
N TYR A 43 -21.46 5.04 -0.41
CA TYR A 43 -20.39 5.36 0.53
C TYR A 43 -19.52 4.15 0.91
N GLN A 44 -20.08 2.93 0.94
CA GLN A 44 -19.30 1.73 1.29
C GLN A 44 -18.18 1.43 0.26
N PRO A 45 -18.43 1.40 -1.07
CA PRO A 45 -17.37 1.34 -2.07
C PRO A 45 -16.33 2.47 -1.95
N LEU A 46 -16.78 3.69 -1.66
CA LEU A 46 -15.90 4.84 -1.50
C LEU A 46 -14.96 4.68 -0.29
N ILE A 47 -15.48 4.28 0.87
CA ILE A 47 -14.68 4.00 2.07
C ILE A 47 -13.58 2.98 1.75
N ARG A 48 -13.93 1.87 1.07
CA ARG A 48 -12.94 0.86 0.69
C ARG A 48 -11.86 1.42 -0.23
N ALA A 49 -12.23 2.33 -1.15
CA ALA A 49 -11.27 2.98 -2.03
C ALA A 49 -10.31 3.89 -1.26
N TYR A 50 -10.82 4.74 -0.36
CA TYR A 50 -10.00 5.63 0.47
C TYR A 50 -9.05 4.85 1.38
N VAL A 51 -9.56 3.86 2.12
CA VAL A 51 -8.73 3.00 2.97
C VAL A 51 -7.65 2.29 2.12
N GLY A 52 -8.03 1.76 0.96
CA GLY A 52 -7.10 1.09 0.06
C GLY A 52 -6.06 2.01 -0.59
N GLN A 53 -6.37 3.30 -0.77
CA GLN A 53 -5.41 4.30 -1.25
C GLN A 53 -4.42 4.69 -0.15
N GLY A 54 -4.91 5.07 1.04
CA GLY A 54 -4.07 5.44 2.17
C GLY A 54 -3.11 4.32 2.55
N LEU A 55 -3.65 3.11 2.75
CA LEU A 55 -2.85 1.95 3.14
C LEU A 55 -1.79 1.59 2.08
N ARG A 56 -2.05 1.81 0.79
CA ARG A 56 -1.04 1.59 -0.25
C ARG A 56 0.13 2.55 -0.11
N LYS A 57 -0.17 3.83 0.07
CA LYS A 57 0.84 4.85 0.26
C LYS A 57 1.70 4.50 1.48
N ASP A 58 1.10 4.19 2.62
CA ASP A 58 1.83 3.93 3.86
C ASP A 58 2.68 2.65 3.77
N LEU A 59 2.16 1.58 3.15
CA LEU A 59 2.91 0.34 2.93
C LEU A 59 4.12 0.54 2.02
N GLU A 60 4.01 1.41 0.99
CA GLU A 60 5.14 1.73 0.12
C GLU A 60 6.23 2.52 0.86
N HIS A 61 5.85 3.43 1.77
CA HIS A 61 6.83 4.14 2.62
C HIS A 61 7.53 3.18 3.58
N LEU A 62 6.78 2.29 4.25
CA LEU A 62 7.34 1.32 5.19
C LEU A 62 8.36 0.37 4.52
N ASP A 63 8.09 -0.07 3.29
CA ASP A 63 9.04 -0.89 2.53
C ASP A 63 10.33 -0.11 2.21
N SER A 64 10.22 1.17 1.83
CA SER A 64 11.39 2.04 1.59
C SER A 64 12.21 2.27 2.86
N ASP A 65 11.54 2.50 4.00
CA ASP A 65 12.19 2.77 5.28
C ASP A 65 13.00 1.56 5.77
N LYS A 66 12.47 0.34 5.59
CA LYS A 66 13.18 -0.90 5.92
C LYS A 66 14.43 -1.10 5.07
N VAL A 67 14.34 -0.82 3.76
CA VAL A 67 15.50 -0.90 2.86
C VAL A 67 16.57 0.12 3.26
N SER A 68 16.17 1.37 3.55
CA SER A 68 17.08 2.41 4.04
C SER A 68 17.77 2.03 5.35
N ALA A 69 17.02 1.48 6.31
CA ALA A 69 17.55 1.00 7.57
C ALA A 69 18.55 -0.15 7.39
N LEU A 70 18.26 -1.09 6.48
CA LEU A 70 19.15 -2.20 6.14
C LEU A 70 20.46 -1.68 5.50
N VAL A 71 20.37 -0.80 4.50
CA VAL A 71 21.53 -0.17 3.85
C VAL A 71 22.40 0.53 4.89
N SER A 72 21.79 1.33 5.76
CA SER A 72 22.50 2.03 6.84
C SER A 72 23.20 1.05 7.78
N SER A 73 22.59 -0.10 8.07
CA SER A 73 23.20 -1.15 8.89
C SER A 73 24.39 -1.80 8.21
N LEU A 74 24.29 -2.13 6.91
CA LEU A 74 25.37 -2.74 6.14
C LEU A 74 26.58 -1.80 6.03
N LYS A 75 26.37 -0.51 5.79
CA LYS A 75 27.44 0.50 5.81
C LYS A 75 28.16 0.55 7.16
N ARG A 76 27.42 0.51 8.28
CA ARG A 76 28.01 0.45 9.63
C ARG A 76 28.83 -0.82 9.88
N HIS A 77 28.53 -1.91 9.19
CA HIS A 77 29.28 -3.16 9.24
C HIS A 77 30.44 -3.22 8.22
N GLY A 78 30.72 -2.12 7.51
CA GLY A 78 31.86 -2.02 6.60
C GLY A 78 31.62 -2.60 5.21
N VAL A 79 30.36 -2.84 4.83
CA VAL A 79 30.02 -3.20 3.45
C VAL A 79 30.18 -1.96 2.57
N SER A 80 30.94 -2.08 1.48
CA SER A 80 31.20 -0.98 0.55
C SER A 80 29.96 -0.59 -0.23
N ASP A 81 29.87 0.68 -0.59
CA ASP A 81 28.74 1.22 -1.34
C ASP A 81 28.53 0.51 -2.69
N ASP A 82 29.61 0.18 -3.39
CA ASP A 82 29.57 -0.56 -4.67
C ASP A 82 28.84 -1.92 -4.54
N VAL A 83 29.11 -2.65 -3.45
CA VAL A 83 28.50 -3.97 -3.18
C VAL A 83 27.02 -3.81 -2.80
N ILE A 84 26.68 -2.75 -2.07
CA ILE A 84 25.29 -2.45 -1.71
C ILE A 84 24.49 -2.08 -2.97
N GLU A 85 25.04 -1.24 -3.84
CA GLU A 85 24.39 -0.83 -5.09
C GLU A 85 24.20 -2.02 -6.05
N GLU A 86 25.21 -2.87 -6.17
CA GLU A 86 25.14 -4.11 -6.96
C GLU A 86 24.02 -5.02 -6.42
N ALA A 87 24.02 -5.30 -5.11
CA ALA A 87 23.01 -6.14 -4.47
C ALA A 87 21.58 -5.57 -4.57
N LEU A 88 21.42 -4.24 -4.45
CA LEU A 88 20.12 -3.59 -4.66
C LEU A 88 19.65 -3.73 -6.11
N THR A 89 20.56 -3.55 -7.07
CA THR A 89 20.28 -3.70 -8.50
C THR A 89 19.88 -5.13 -8.84
N GLU A 90 20.56 -6.13 -8.30
CA GLU A 90 20.22 -7.54 -8.43
C GLU A 90 18.85 -7.86 -7.81
N ALA A 91 18.59 -7.39 -6.59
CA ALA A 91 17.33 -7.62 -5.89
C ALA A 91 16.13 -7.00 -6.63
N MET A 92 16.32 -5.86 -7.32
CA MET A 92 15.29 -5.24 -8.16
C MET A 92 15.07 -5.99 -9.48
N ARG A 93 16.09 -6.67 -10.02
CA ARG A 93 16.00 -7.46 -11.26
C ARG A 93 15.46 -8.87 -11.04
N GLY A 94 15.63 -9.46 -9.86
CA GLY A 94 15.20 -10.83 -9.51
C GLY A 94 13.69 -11.03 -9.27
N GLN A 95 12.84 -10.06 -9.61
CA GLN A 95 11.38 -10.19 -9.52
C GLN A 95 10.77 -10.44 -10.91
N VAL A 96 11.00 -11.63 -11.47
CA VAL A 96 10.28 -12.16 -12.66
C VAL A 96 9.54 -13.43 -12.26
#